data_AF-A0A951Q9M0-F1
#
_entry.id   AF-A0A951Q9M0-F1
#
_cell.length_a   1.000
_cell.length_b   1.000
_cell.length_c   1.000
_cell.angle_alpha   90.00
_cell.angle_beta   90.00
_cell.angle_gamma   90.00
#
_symmetry.space_group_name_H-M   'P 1'
#
loop_
_entity.id
_entity.type
_entity.pdbx_description
1 polymer ?
#
loop_
_entity_poly.entity_id
_entity_poly.type
_entity_poly.pdbx_seq_one_letter_code
_entity_poly.pdbx_strand_id
1 'polypeptide(L)'
;MRRIPNRTAKFLLRMTIGCLLLLLLVLGSLMVRVAPAWVETPIASVSLWQNNRTGLRIMGYDFTCTSQKAAGQTIDRCTTTIQNSSLAMTLTHAKPYRAFETQGIICQAAFSGKAVPCEVWFDFATGNRPNVVVKDSLGLSNVDLQALRQQHFLSQISDSTWNDIVLGIAIAASLLAALSAWLDPNTLTKMFAGVSLGCLAYGLAQTGLGGMVYRAGREIDLSRWLGIVSNLAIVLGIVVGGAAIRLLRSHSRVARIFTILGSAYGIFSLVGYVLLFSVLALGFVD
;
A
#
# COMPACT_ATOMS: atom_id res chain seq x y z
N MET A 1 -16.59 -41.67 -16.23
CA MET A 1 -16.81 -41.37 -14.79
C MET A 1 -17.43 -39.98 -14.63
N ARG A 2 -18.74 -39.90 -14.37
CA ARG A 2 -19.41 -38.64 -13.99
C ARG A 2 -19.07 -38.34 -12.53
N ARG A 3 -18.24 -37.33 -12.26
CA ARG A 3 -18.05 -36.82 -10.90
C ARG A 3 -19.39 -36.23 -10.44
N ILE A 4 -19.98 -36.79 -9.39
CA ILE A 4 -21.10 -36.16 -8.69
C ILE A 4 -20.59 -34.79 -8.23
N PRO A 5 -21.22 -33.68 -8.66
CA PRO A 5 -20.77 -32.35 -8.26
C PRO A 5 -21.00 -32.20 -6.76
N ASN A 6 -19.91 -32.04 -6.01
CA ASN A 6 -19.94 -31.84 -4.57
C ASN A 6 -20.51 -30.43 -4.29
N ARG A 7 -21.85 -30.32 -4.21
CA ARG A 7 -22.60 -29.07 -4.05
C ARG A 7 -22.09 -28.28 -2.84
N THR A 8 -21.75 -28.99 -1.77
CA THR A 8 -21.14 -28.47 -0.55
C THR A 8 -19.80 -27.80 -0.81
N ALA A 9 -18.91 -28.41 -1.59
CA ALA A 9 -17.62 -27.79 -1.94
C ALA A 9 -17.79 -26.50 -2.76
N LYS A 10 -18.75 -26.46 -3.69
CA LYS A 10 -19.06 -25.24 -4.44
C LYS A 10 -19.63 -24.13 -3.56
N PHE A 11 -20.52 -24.50 -2.63
CA PHE A 11 -21.10 -23.56 -1.66
C PHE A 11 -20.02 -22.97 -0.76
N LEU A 12 -19.17 -23.81 -0.15
CA LEU A 12 -18.08 -23.38 0.71
C LEU A 12 -17.12 -22.44 -0.04
N LEU A 13 -16.72 -22.78 -1.26
CA LEU A 13 -15.85 -21.93 -2.06
C LEU A 13 -16.44 -20.55 -2.33
N ARG A 14 -17.72 -20.48 -2.72
CA ARG A 14 -18.40 -19.20 -2.96
C ARG A 14 -18.52 -18.38 -1.68
N MET A 15 -18.80 -19.03 -0.55
CA MET A 15 -18.82 -18.38 0.76
C MET A 15 -17.44 -17.82 1.11
N THR A 16 -16.37 -18.59 0.95
CA THR A 16 -14.99 -18.13 1.21
C THR A 16 -14.59 -16.95 0.33
N ILE A 17 -14.94 -16.97 -0.96
CA ILE A 17 -14.72 -15.83 -1.86
C ILE A 17 -15.48 -14.59 -1.37
N GLY A 18 -16.75 -14.76 -0.97
CA GLY A 18 -17.55 -13.67 -0.41
C GLY A 18 -16.95 -13.08 0.86
N CYS A 19 -16.49 -13.92 1.79
CA CYS A 19 -15.80 -13.48 3.00
C CYS A 19 -14.49 -12.77 2.71
N LEU A 20 -13.69 -13.25 1.75
CA LEU A 20 -12.45 -12.57 1.35
C LEU A 20 -12.74 -11.18 0.77
N LEU A 21 -13.76 -11.05 -0.08
CA LEU A 21 -14.16 -9.75 -0.64
C LEU A 21 -14.66 -8.80 0.45
N LEU A 22 -15.47 -9.29 1.40
CA LEU A 22 -15.92 -8.50 2.53
C LEU A 22 -14.74 -8.05 3.40
N LEU A 23 -13.79 -8.94 3.69
CA LEU A 23 -12.58 -8.63 4.44
C LEU A 23 -11.75 -7.54 3.73
N LEU A 24 -11.56 -7.66 2.41
CA LEU A 24 -10.86 -6.66 1.60
C LEU A 24 -11.54 -5.29 1.63
N LEU A 25 -12.88 -5.25 1.56
CA LEU A 25 -13.65 -4.00 1.63
C LEU A 25 -13.55 -3.37 3.03
N VAL A 26 -13.69 -4.16 4.08
CA VAL A 26 -13.56 -3.68 5.46
C VAL A 26 -12.15 -3.17 5.71
N LEU A 27 -11.13 -3.95 5.35
CA LEU A 27 -9.73 -3.57 5.49
C LEU A 27 -9.42 -2.30 4.68
N GLY A 28 -9.84 -2.24 3.42
CA GLY A 28 -9.66 -1.05 2.58
C GLY A 28 -10.35 0.18 3.16
N SER A 29 -11.58 0.05 3.66
CA SER A 29 -12.31 1.16 4.30
C SER A 29 -11.63 1.63 5.59
N LEU A 30 -11.09 0.70 6.38
CA LEU A 30 -10.35 1.00 7.60
C LEU A 30 -9.04 1.71 7.26
N MET A 31 -8.30 1.21 6.28
CA MET A 31 -7.05 1.80 5.81
C MET A 31 -7.25 3.22 5.28
N VAL A 32 -8.29 3.47 4.48
CA VAL A 32 -8.59 4.82 3.97
C VAL A 32 -8.89 5.80 5.10
N ARG A 33 -9.61 5.36 6.14
CA ARG A 33 -9.94 6.22 7.29
C ARG A 33 -8.73 6.62 8.14
N VAL A 34 -7.70 5.77 8.18
CA VAL A 34 -6.50 5.98 9.00
C VAL A 34 -5.27 6.29 8.14
N ALA A 35 -5.46 6.60 6.85
CA ALA A 35 -4.40 6.78 5.87
C ALA A 35 -3.56 8.04 6.15
N PRO A 36 -2.23 7.92 6.32
CA PRO A 36 -1.34 9.08 6.51
C PRO A 36 -1.39 10.08 5.35
N ALA A 37 -1.50 9.60 4.12
CA ALA A 37 -1.49 10.44 2.93
C ALA A 37 -2.76 11.30 2.75
N TRP A 38 -3.85 11.02 3.47
CA TRP A 38 -5.14 11.70 3.28
C TRP A 38 -5.42 12.80 4.29
N VAL A 39 -4.54 13.00 5.26
CA VAL A 39 -4.77 13.99 6.32
C VAL A 39 -4.55 15.41 5.80
N GLU A 40 -5.52 16.30 5.97
CA GLU A 40 -5.39 17.74 5.64
C GLU A 40 -4.50 18.52 6.63
N THR A 41 -3.55 17.85 7.28
CA THR A 41 -2.61 18.46 8.22
C THR A 41 -1.26 18.73 7.56
N PRO A 42 -0.53 19.78 8.00
CA PRO A 42 0.81 20.08 7.52
C PRO A 42 1.86 19.05 7.97
N ILE A 43 1.50 18.11 8.85
CA ILE A 43 2.36 17.01 9.30
C ILE A 43 1.78 15.66 8.88
N ALA A 44 2.63 14.72 8.50
CA ALA A 44 2.22 13.37 8.14
C ALA A 44 2.10 12.48 9.38
N SER A 45 3.14 12.47 10.22
CA SER A 45 3.17 11.72 11.46
C SER A 45 4.17 12.31 12.46
N VAL A 46 4.01 11.94 13.72
CA VAL A 46 4.95 12.23 14.81
C VAL A 46 5.42 10.92 15.40
N SER A 47 6.73 10.66 15.33
CA SER A 47 7.36 9.52 15.97
C SER A 47 7.93 9.93 17.32
N LEU A 48 7.48 9.28 18.38
CA LEU A 48 8.00 9.44 19.74
C LEU A 48 9.13 8.42 19.95
N TRP A 49 10.38 8.86 19.94
CA TRP A 49 11.52 7.99 20.20
C TRP A 49 11.72 7.76 21.69
N GLN A 50 12.10 6.53 22.02
CA GLN A 50 12.49 6.16 23.38
C GLN A 50 13.71 5.24 23.31
N ASN A 51 14.82 5.66 23.89
CA ASN A 51 16.02 4.85 24.09
C ASN A 51 16.51 4.12 22.82
N ASN A 52 16.56 4.82 21.67
CA ASN A 52 17.00 4.27 20.38
C ASN A 52 16.21 3.05 19.85
N ARG A 53 14.99 2.80 20.33
CA ARG A 53 14.07 1.80 19.76
C ARG A 53 13.05 2.44 18.83
N THR A 54 12.47 1.61 17.95
CA THR A 54 11.37 2.00 17.07
C THR A 54 10.31 2.79 17.84
N GLY A 55 10.17 4.05 17.46
CA GLY A 55 9.32 5.00 18.16
C GLY A 55 7.84 4.70 17.92
N LEU A 56 6.99 5.17 18.84
CA LEU A 56 5.56 5.14 18.65
C LEU A 56 5.20 6.19 17.58
N ARG A 57 4.58 5.76 16.47
CA ARG A 57 4.13 6.66 15.39
C ARG A 57 2.68 7.12 15.57
N ILE A 58 2.46 8.39 15.89
CA ILE A 58 1.14 9.04 15.96
C ILE A 58 0.89 9.71 14.61
N MET A 59 -0.29 9.52 14.02
CA MET A 59 -0.55 10.03 12.67
C MET A 59 -1.04 11.48 12.71
N GLY A 60 -0.82 12.20 11.62
CA GLY A 60 -1.15 13.63 11.51
C GLY A 60 -2.63 13.94 11.83
N TYR A 61 -3.55 13.01 11.58
CA TYR A 61 -4.99 13.22 11.81
C TYR A 61 -5.36 13.37 13.29
N ASP A 62 -4.50 12.92 14.19
CA ASP A 62 -4.68 13.10 15.64
C ASP A 62 -4.31 14.52 16.09
N PHE A 63 -3.79 15.35 15.19
CA PHE A 63 -3.36 16.71 15.48
C PHE A 63 -4.34 17.73 14.93
N THR A 64 -4.68 18.70 15.77
CA THR A 64 -5.35 19.93 15.34
C THR A 64 -4.29 20.94 14.94
N CYS A 65 -4.23 21.27 13.65
CA CYS A 65 -3.22 22.16 13.10
C CYS A 65 -3.82 23.47 12.56
N THR A 66 -3.12 24.58 12.78
CA THR A 66 -3.41 25.89 12.19
C THR A 66 -2.18 26.39 11.44
N SER A 67 -2.36 26.78 10.18
CA SER A 67 -1.29 27.36 9.36
C SER A 67 -1.42 28.88 9.31
N GLN A 68 -0.35 29.61 9.61
CA GLN A 68 -0.30 31.06 9.55
C GLN A 68 0.90 31.51 8.72
N LYS A 69 0.71 32.50 7.84
CA LYS A 69 1.81 33.13 7.11
C LYS A 69 2.22 34.41 7.83
N ALA A 70 3.47 34.51 8.27
CA ALA A 70 4.02 35.66 8.95
C ALA A 70 5.45 35.95 8.44
N ALA A 71 5.73 37.21 8.10
CA ALA A 71 7.08 37.67 7.67
C ALA A 71 7.73 36.82 6.55
N GLY A 72 6.93 36.34 5.58
CA GLY A 72 7.43 35.50 4.48
C GLY A 72 7.72 34.05 4.86
N GLN A 73 7.37 33.64 6.08
CA GLN A 73 7.44 32.26 6.55
C GLN A 73 6.02 31.72 6.81
N THR A 74 5.84 30.43 6.60
CA THR A 74 4.66 29.70 7.06
C THR A 74 5.00 29.09 8.42
N ILE A 75 4.09 29.26 9.37
CA ILE A 75 4.17 28.75 10.74
C ILE A 75 2.96 27.83 10.93
N ASP A 76 3.23 26.54 11.01
CA ASP A 76 2.23 25.52 11.28
C ASP A 76 2.27 25.15 12.76
N ARG A 77 1.18 25.44 13.48
CA ARG A 77 1.02 25.06 14.88
C ARG A 77 0.10 23.87 14.98
N CYS A 78 0.60 22.75 15.47
CA CYS A 78 -0.13 21.51 15.64
C CYS A 78 -0.20 21.13 17.12
N THR A 79 -1.37 20.71 17.59
CA THR A 79 -1.57 20.30 18.98
C THR A 79 -2.34 19.00 19.06
N THR A 80 -1.98 18.16 20.02
CA THR A 80 -2.73 16.94 20.36
C THR A 80 -2.61 16.67 21.86
N THR A 81 -3.47 15.80 22.38
CA THR A 81 -3.48 15.39 23.78
C THR A 81 -3.08 13.93 23.91
N ILE A 82 -2.02 13.66 24.68
CA ILE A 82 -1.50 12.32 24.96
C ILE A 82 -1.60 12.10 26.46
N GLN A 83 -2.46 11.17 26.92
CA GLN A 83 -2.67 10.88 28.35
C GLN A 83 -2.95 12.13 29.20
N ASN A 84 -3.87 12.99 28.75
CA ASN A 84 -4.22 14.29 29.37
C ASN A 84 -3.11 15.35 29.38
N SER A 85 -1.94 15.07 28.80
CA SER A 85 -0.87 16.02 28.60
C SER A 85 -0.88 16.56 27.17
N SER A 86 -0.79 17.88 27.02
CA SER A 86 -0.74 18.51 25.70
C SER A 86 0.64 18.37 25.08
N LEU A 87 0.70 17.84 23.86
CA LEU A 87 1.84 17.92 22.96
C LEU A 87 1.56 19.01 21.92
N ALA A 88 2.34 20.10 21.98
CA ALA A 88 2.27 21.20 21.04
C ALA A 88 3.54 21.23 20.18
N MET A 89 3.37 21.45 18.88
CA MET A 89 4.47 21.55 17.93
C MET A 89 4.27 22.77 17.05
N THR A 90 5.38 23.42 16.71
CA THR A 90 5.43 24.52 15.76
C THR A 90 6.49 24.19 14.72
N LEU A 91 6.07 24.16 13.45
CA LEU A 91 6.96 24.03 12.30
C LEU A 91 7.02 25.36 11.58
N THR A 92 8.22 25.92 11.44
CA THR A 92 8.46 27.18 10.74
C THR A 92 9.27 26.91 9.49
N HIS A 93 8.78 27.37 8.33
CA HIS A 93 9.44 27.17 7.04
C HIS A 93 9.24 28.36 6.09
N ALA A 94 10.27 28.70 5.31
CA ALA A 94 10.24 29.86 4.39
C ALA A 94 9.69 29.55 2.98
N LYS A 95 9.71 28.27 2.57
CA LYS A 95 9.24 27.82 1.25
C LYS A 95 8.23 26.69 1.44
N PRO A 96 7.21 26.57 0.56
CA PRO A 96 6.31 25.42 0.60
C PRO A 96 7.11 24.12 0.55
N TYR A 97 6.68 23.13 1.33
CA TYR A 97 7.37 21.84 1.42
C TYR A 97 7.61 21.25 0.03
N ARG A 98 8.89 21.08 -0.31
CA ARG A 98 9.31 20.26 -1.43
C ARG A 98 9.84 18.96 -0.86
N ALA A 99 9.38 17.84 -1.38
CA ALA A 99 9.90 16.53 -1.01
C ALA A 99 11.44 16.55 -1.02
N PHE A 100 12.05 15.97 0.02
CA PHE A 100 13.50 15.84 0.23
C PHE A 100 14.27 17.13 0.59
N GLU A 101 13.62 18.28 0.72
CA GLU A 101 14.28 19.52 1.18
C GLU A 101 14.02 19.74 2.68
N THR A 102 14.81 19.09 3.54
CA THR A 102 14.75 19.29 5.01
C THR A 102 15.37 20.61 5.47
N GLN A 103 16.18 21.24 4.61
CA GLN A 103 16.92 22.45 4.94
C GLN A 103 15.97 23.64 5.12
N GLY A 104 16.07 24.31 6.28
CA GLY A 104 15.29 25.51 6.58
C GLY A 104 13.93 25.26 7.23
N ILE A 105 13.63 24.02 7.63
CA ILE A 105 12.47 23.72 8.49
C ILE A 105 12.95 23.70 9.95
N ILE A 106 12.40 24.59 10.76
CA ILE A 106 12.67 24.65 12.20
C ILE A 106 11.51 23.96 12.91
N CYS A 107 11.82 22.92 13.69
CA CYS A 107 10.85 22.26 14.54
C CYS A 107 11.03 22.69 16.00
N GLN A 108 9.93 23.08 16.64
CA GLN A 108 9.86 23.32 18.06
C GLN A 108 8.71 22.49 18.63
N ALA A 109 8.99 21.66 19.64
CA ALA A 109 7.98 20.86 20.31
C ALA A 109 8.00 21.13 21.80
N ALA A 110 6.82 21.08 22.43
CA ALA A 110 6.65 21.21 23.85
C ALA A 110 5.64 20.18 24.36
N PHE A 111 6.01 19.43 25.40
CA PHE A 111 5.14 18.46 26.06
C PHE A 111 4.87 18.91 27.49
N SER A 112 3.58 19.11 27.82
CA SER A 112 3.18 19.69 29.10
C SER A 112 3.92 21.00 29.44
N GLY A 113 4.16 21.85 28.43
CA GLY A 113 4.88 23.12 28.57
C GLY A 113 6.42 23.02 28.62
N LYS A 114 6.99 21.81 28.67
CA LYS A 114 8.45 21.61 28.64
C LYS A 114 8.92 21.45 27.20
N ALA A 115 9.93 22.21 26.80
CA ALA A 115 10.53 22.10 25.47
C ALA A 115 11.18 20.72 25.29
N VAL A 116 10.90 20.06 24.17
CA VAL A 116 11.48 18.77 23.81
C VAL A 116 12.13 18.84 22.43
N PRO A 117 13.31 18.22 22.23
CA PRO A 117 13.99 18.24 20.94
C PRO A 117 13.18 17.50 19.89
N CYS A 118 13.00 18.13 18.73
CA CYS A 118 12.35 17.51 17.59
C CYS A 118 13.12 17.73 16.29
N GLU A 119 13.00 16.75 15.39
CA GLU A 119 13.58 16.76 14.06
C GLU A 119 12.52 16.46 13.01
N VAL A 120 12.81 16.86 11.77
CA VAL A 120 11.91 16.69 10.64
C VAL A 120 12.60 15.87 9.58
N TRP A 121 11.88 14.91 9.02
CA TRP A 121 12.31 14.11 7.88
C TRP A 121 11.15 13.92 6.90
N PHE A 122 11.48 13.58 5.66
CA PHE A 122 10.50 13.30 4.61
C PHE A 122 10.67 11.87 4.13
N ASP A 123 9.57 11.28 3.74
CA ASP A 123 9.51 9.94 3.16
C ASP A 123 8.78 9.99 1.81
N PHE A 124 8.92 8.94 1.00
CA PHE A 124 8.33 8.94 -0.33
C PHE A 124 6.80 8.81 -0.24
N ALA A 125 6.31 8.07 0.75
CA ALA A 125 4.91 7.71 0.91
C ALA A 125 4.02 8.88 1.37
N THR A 126 4.56 9.81 2.16
CA THR A 126 3.87 11.00 2.68
C THR A 126 4.12 12.25 1.84
N GLY A 127 5.04 12.16 0.87
CA GLY A 127 5.27 13.17 -0.17
C GLY A 127 5.81 14.49 0.39
N ASN A 128 5.01 15.56 0.29
CA ASN A 128 5.40 16.90 0.75
C ASN A 128 5.06 17.15 2.22
N ARG A 129 4.61 16.16 2.98
CA ARG A 129 4.29 16.35 4.39
C ARG A 129 5.43 15.84 5.27
N PRO A 130 5.99 16.66 6.15
CA PRO A 130 7.04 16.23 7.06
C PRO A 130 6.55 15.18 8.08
N ASN A 131 7.40 14.20 8.34
CA ASN A 131 7.35 13.40 9.55
C ASN A 131 8.20 14.08 10.62
N VAL A 132 7.67 14.19 11.84
CA VAL A 132 8.36 14.79 12.98
C VAL A 132 8.85 13.68 13.91
N VAL A 133 10.07 13.78 14.41
CA VAL A 133 10.63 12.85 15.40
C VAL A 133 10.89 13.63 16.68
N VAL A 134 10.25 13.25 17.78
CA VAL A 134 10.55 13.77 19.11
C VAL A 134 11.57 12.84 19.75
N LYS A 135 12.79 13.33 19.99
CA LYS A 135 13.93 12.50 20.39
C LYS A 135 13.96 12.11 21.88
N ASP A 136 13.23 12.85 22.70
CA ASP A 136 13.28 12.70 24.15
C ASP A 136 12.14 11.82 24.69
N SER A 137 12.43 11.08 25.76
CA SER A 137 11.39 10.35 26.47
C SER A 137 10.48 11.37 27.14
N LEU A 138 9.23 11.45 26.70
CA LEU A 138 8.23 12.39 27.21
C LEU A 138 7.83 12.14 28.70
N GLY A 139 8.59 11.34 29.44
CA GLY A 139 8.25 10.89 30.79
C GLY A 139 7.07 9.92 30.83
N LEU A 140 6.63 9.40 29.68
CA LEU A 140 5.53 8.43 29.59
C LEU A 140 5.94 7.10 30.20
N SER A 141 5.05 6.49 30.99
CA SER A 141 5.27 5.15 31.50
C SER A 141 5.19 4.11 30.39
N ASN A 142 5.76 2.91 30.60
CA ASN A 142 5.63 1.81 29.64
C ASN A 142 4.17 1.40 29.42
N VAL A 143 3.31 1.56 30.44
CA VAL A 143 1.87 1.28 30.36
C VAL A 143 1.19 2.29 29.43
N ASP A 144 1.52 3.57 29.56
CA ASP A 144 0.99 4.64 28.70
C ASP A 144 1.38 4.41 27.23
N LEU A 145 2.65 4.06 27.00
CA LEU A 145 3.17 3.76 25.67
C LEU A 145 2.51 2.53 25.06
N GLN A 146 2.23 1.50 25.85
CA GLN A 146 1.51 0.31 25.38
C GLN A 146 0.06 0.64 25.05
N ALA A 147 -0.61 1.45 25.86
CA ALA A 147 -1.97 1.92 25.59
C ALA A 147 -2.03 2.73 24.28
N LEU A 148 -1.10 3.65 24.08
CA LEU A 148 -0.99 4.42 22.83
C LEU A 148 -0.66 3.52 21.63
N ARG A 149 0.22 2.53 21.81
CA ARG A 149 0.54 1.56 20.75
C ARG A 149 -0.69 0.75 20.34
N GLN A 150 -1.55 0.38 21.29
CA GLN A 150 -2.80 -0.32 21.00
C GLN A 150 -3.82 0.59 20.30
N GLN A 151 -3.91 1.86 20.73
CA GLN A 151 -4.78 2.84 20.09
C GLN A 151 -4.39 3.09 18.63
N HIS A 152 -3.10 3.16 18.34
CA HIS A 152 -2.58 3.42 17.00
C HIS A 152 -2.02 2.17 16.32
N PHE A 153 -2.54 0.97 16.61
CA PHE A 153 -1.89 -0.29 16.19
C PHE A 153 -1.58 -0.37 14.67
N LEU A 154 -2.45 0.18 13.81
CA LEU A 154 -2.25 0.17 12.35
C LEU A 154 -1.03 0.98 11.91
N SER A 155 -0.73 2.11 12.58
CA SER A 155 0.44 2.93 12.26
C SER A 155 1.75 2.33 12.74
N GLN A 156 1.69 1.30 13.60
CA GLN A 156 2.85 0.61 14.16
C GLN A 156 3.22 -0.64 13.38
N ILE A 157 2.41 -1.05 12.39
CA ILE A 157 2.72 -2.17 11.52
C ILE A 157 3.93 -1.77 10.67
N SER A 158 4.98 -2.59 10.73
CA SER A 158 6.19 -2.36 9.92
C SER A 158 5.93 -2.60 8.44
N ASP A 159 6.76 -2.01 7.59
CA ASP A 159 6.69 -2.20 6.13
C ASP A 159 6.78 -3.67 5.73
N SER A 160 7.65 -4.43 6.40
CA SER A 160 7.75 -5.88 6.20
C SER A 160 6.45 -6.61 6.52
N THR A 161 5.78 -6.22 7.61
CA THR A 161 4.53 -6.84 8.02
C THR A 161 3.40 -6.47 7.06
N TRP A 162 3.37 -5.23 6.56
CA TRP A 162 2.44 -4.84 5.49
C TRP A 162 2.65 -5.66 4.23
N ASN A 163 3.90 -5.83 3.81
CA ASN A 163 4.25 -6.66 2.66
C ASN A 163 3.81 -8.13 2.86
N ASP A 164 4.01 -8.69 4.05
CA ASP A 164 3.56 -10.05 4.39
C ASP A 164 2.03 -10.17 4.36
N ILE A 165 1.29 -9.16 4.86
CA ILE A 165 -0.17 -9.11 4.79
C ILE A 165 -0.64 -9.08 3.32
N VAL A 166 -0.06 -8.19 2.51
CA VAL A 166 -0.36 -8.08 1.07
C VAL A 166 -0.10 -9.41 0.36
N LEU A 167 1.06 -10.03 0.63
CA LEU A 167 1.44 -11.30 0.06
C LEU A 167 0.48 -12.42 0.48
N GLY A 168 0.13 -12.50 1.76
CA GLY A 168 -0.81 -13.48 2.29
C GLY A 168 -2.19 -13.39 1.65
N ILE A 169 -2.70 -12.17 1.46
CA ILE A 169 -3.98 -11.92 0.78
C ILE A 169 -3.90 -12.30 -0.70
N ALA A 170 -2.81 -11.95 -1.38
CA ALA A 170 -2.59 -12.31 -2.79
C ALA A 170 -2.51 -13.84 -2.98
N ILE A 171 -1.85 -14.56 -2.07
CA ILE A 171 -1.80 -16.03 -2.06
C ILE A 171 -3.21 -16.60 -1.85
N ALA A 172 -3.95 -16.12 -0.85
CA ALA A 172 -5.30 -16.60 -0.59
C ALA A 172 -6.23 -16.38 -1.81
N ALA A 173 -6.19 -15.19 -2.41
CA ALA A 173 -6.97 -14.87 -3.60
C ALA A 173 -6.62 -15.77 -4.80
N SER A 174 -5.33 -16.02 -5.03
CA SER A 174 -4.87 -16.87 -6.13
C SER A 174 -5.26 -18.34 -5.96
N LEU A 175 -5.17 -18.87 -4.73
CA LEU A 175 -5.62 -20.23 -4.40
C LEU A 175 -7.12 -20.39 -4.60
N LEU A 176 -7.93 -19.43 -4.13
CA LEU A 176 -9.38 -19.45 -4.34
C LEU A 176 -9.73 -19.38 -5.82
N ALA A 177 -9.01 -18.57 -6.60
CA ALA A 177 -9.22 -18.49 -8.03
C ALA A 177 -8.86 -19.80 -8.74
N ALA A 178 -7.71 -20.42 -8.43
CA ALA A 178 -7.33 -21.73 -8.95
C ALA A 178 -8.40 -22.80 -8.62
N LEU A 179 -8.85 -22.84 -7.36
CA LEU A 179 -9.88 -23.77 -6.91
C LEU A 179 -11.21 -23.53 -7.64
N SER A 180 -11.60 -22.28 -7.87
CA SER A 180 -12.84 -21.95 -8.60
C SER A 180 -12.78 -22.39 -10.06
N ALA A 181 -11.67 -22.12 -10.76
CA ALA A 181 -11.46 -22.55 -12.13
C ALA A 181 -11.37 -24.09 -12.26
N TRP A 182 -10.89 -24.77 -11.21
CA TRP A 182 -10.85 -26.22 -11.15
C TRP A 182 -12.23 -26.85 -10.92
N LEU A 183 -12.99 -26.34 -9.95
CA LEU A 183 -14.26 -26.92 -9.51
C LEU A 183 -15.45 -26.53 -10.39
N ASP A 184 -15.46 -25.31 -10.95
CA ASP A 184 -16.60 -24.78 -11.70
C ASP A 184 -16.14 -23.92 -12.90
N PRO A 185 -15.60 -24.53 -13.98
CA PRO A 185 -15.11 -23.82 -15.16
C PRO A 185 -16.27 -23.26 -16.00
N ASN A 186 -16.98 -22.28 -15.48
CA ASN A 186 -18.05 -21.56 -16.15
C ASN A 186 -17.48 -20.43 -17.04
N THR A 187 -18.30 -19.83 -17.89
CA THR A 187 -17.85 -18.76 -18.82
C THR A 187 -17.18 -17.59 -18.09
N LEU A 188 -17.68 -17.20 -16.92
CA LEU A 188 -17.12 -16.11 -16.12
C LEU A 188 -15.71 -16.45 -15.61
N THR A 189 -15.50 -17.60 -14.99
CA THR A 189 -14.17 -18.07 -14.52
C THR A 189 -13.18 -18.14 -15.67
N LYS A 190 -13.61 -18.53 -16.87
CA LYS A 190 -12.75 -18.55 -18.06
C LYS A 190 -12.37 -17.15 -18.53
N MET A 191 -13.32 -16.21 -18.51
CA MET A 191 -13.05 -14.79 -18.79
C MET A 191 -12.09 -14.20 -17.75
N PHE A 192 -12.35 -14.40 -16.45
CA PHE A 192 -11.46 -13.96 -15.38
C PHE A 192 -10.07 -14.56 -15.49
N ALA A 193 -9.95 -15.87 -15.75
CA ALA A 193 -8.68 -16.53 -15.97
C ALA A 193 -7.93 -15.94 -17.17
N GLY A 194 -8.63 -15.68 -18.27
CA GLY A 194 -8.08 -14.98 -19.44
C GLY A 194 -7.56 -13.58 -19.11
N VAL A 195 -8.37 -12.76 -18.44
CA VAL A 195 -8.00 -11.39 -18.05
C VAL A 195 -6.78 -11.42 -17.13
N SER A 196 -6.77 -12.29 -16.11
CA SER A 196 -5.63 -12.41 -15.18
C SER A 196 -4.32 -12.80 -15.89
N LEU A 197 -4.38 -13.73 -16.86
CA LEU A 197 -3.24 -14.11 -17.68
C LEU A 197 -2.80 -12.99 -18.63
N GLY A 198 -3.74 -12.21 -19.15
CA GLY A 198 -3.44 -11.02 -19.93
C GLY A 198 -2.73 -9.94 -19.10
N CYS A 199 -3.21 -9.67 -17.88
CA CYS A 199 -2.56 -8.76 -16.93
C CYS A 199 -1.16 -9.25 -16.55
N LEU A 200 -0.99 -10.55 -16.34
CA LEU A 200 0.32 -11.15 -16.10
C LEU A 200 1.28 -10.92 -17.28
N ALA A 201 0.84 -11.23 -18.49
CA ALA A 201 1.66 -11.04 -19.69
C ALA A 201 2.02 -9.56 -19.90
N TYR A 202 1.08 -8.65 -19.65
CA TYR A 202 1.33 -7.21 -19.61
C TYR A 202 2.43 -6.85 -18.61
N GLY A 203 2.31 -7.32 -17.35
CA GLY A 203 3.29 -7.03 -16.31
C GLY A 203 4.69 -7.58 -16.60
N LEU A 204 4.78 -8.81 -17.10
CA LEU A 204 6.04 -9.42 -17.52
C LEU A 204 6.67 -8.69 -18.72
N ALA A 205 5.85 -8.23 -19.69
CA ALA A 205 6.34 -7.42 -20.79
C ALA A 205 6.85 -6.05 -20.33
N GLN A 206 6.12 -5.38 -19.43
CA GLN A 206 6.54 -4.09 -18.85
C GLN A 206 7.86 -4.22 -18.08
N THR A 207 7.96 -5.19 -17.18
CA THR A 207 9.17 -5.38 -16.36
C THR A 207 10.35 -5.87 -17.20
N GLY A 208 10.12 -6.82 -18.11
CA GLY A 208 11.16 -7.37 -18.98
C GLY A 208 11.68 -6.34 -20.00
N LEU A 209 10.80 -5.75 -20.80
CA LEU A 209 11.17 -4.79 -21.85
C LEU A 209 11.53 -3.41 -21.26
N GLY A 210 10.90 -3.00 -20.16
CA GLY A 210 11.26 -1.78 -19.44
C GLY A 210 12.66 -1.86 -18.82
N GLY A 211 13.00 -3.01 -18.23
CA GLY A 211 14.34 -3.25 -17.69
C GLY A 211 15.46 -3.25 -18.73
N MET A 212 15.15 -3.52 -20.01
CA MET A 212 16.14 -3.48 -21.09
C MET A 212 16.71 -2.08 -21.32
N VAL A 213 15.95 -0.99 -21.12
CA VAL A 213 16.48 0.36 -21.34
C VAL A 213 17.52 0.75 -20.30
N TYR A 214 17.29 0.39 -19.04
CA TYR A 214 18.30 0.59 -17.98
C TYR A 214 19.59 -0.18 -18.26
N ARG A 215 19.49 -1.35 -18.91
CA ARG A 215 20.65 -2.19 -19.27
C ARG A 215 21.32 -1.76 -20.58
N ALA A 216 20.59 -1.15 -21.51
CA ALA A 216 21.08 -0.77 -22.82
C ALA A 216 21.88 0.54 -22.84
N GLY A 217 21.89 1.31 -21.74
CA GLY A 217 22.82 2.41 -21.50
C GLY A 217 22.84 3.54 -22.55
N ARG A 218 21.74 3.73 -23.30
CA ARG A 218 21.67 4.69 -24.42
C ARG A 218 20.77 5.88 -24.12
N GLU A 219 21.08 7.00 -24.81
CA GLU A 219 20.31 8.26 -24.95
C GLU A 219 18.91 8.09 -25.58
N ILE A 220 18.24 6.97 -25.34
CA ILE A 220 16.87 6.77 -25.80
C ILE A 220 15.98 7.64 -24.91
N ASP A 221 15.17 8.49 -25.55
CA ASP A 221 14.13 9.25 -24.86
C ASP A 221 13.23 8.29 -24.08
N LEU A 222 13.38 8.33 -22.74
CA LEU A 222 12.73 7.44 -21.80
C LEU A 222 11.21 7.48 -21.96
N SER A 223 10.67 8.66 -22.25
CA SER A 223 9.22 8.86 -22.42
C SER A 223 8.70 8.08 -23.62
N ARG A 224 9.40 8.15 -24.76
CA ARG A 224 9.04 7.47 -25.99
C ARG A 224 9.19 5.95 -25.86
N TRP A 225 10.25 5.49 -25.19
CA TRP A 225 10.45 4.06 -24.93
C TRP A 225 9.36 3.48 -24.04
N LEU A 226 9.04 4.15 -22.92
CA LEU A 226 7.98 3.73 -22.01
C LEU A 226 6.62 3.66 -22.74
N GLY A 227 6.34 4.59 -23.66
CA GLY A 227 5.16 4.55 -24.51
C GLY A 227 5.12 3.31 -25.42
N ILE A 228 6.22 2.99 -26.10
CA ILE A 228 6.32 1.82 -26.99
C ILE A 228 6.16 0.52 -26.20
N VAL A 229 6.90 0.37 -25.09
CA VAL A 229 6.81 -0.82 -24.23
C VAL A 229 5.40 -1.00 -23.70
N SER A 230 4.74 0.09 -23.30
CA SER A 230 3.36 0.03 -22.81
C SER A 230 2.38 -0.45 -23.86
N ASN A 231 2.47 0.08 -25.09
CA ASN A 231 1.61 -0.36 -26.18
C ASN A 231 1.83 -1.84 -26.53
N LEU A 232 3.09 -2.28 -26.60
CA LEU A 232 3.42 -3.69 -26.86
C LEU A 232 2.93 -4.61 -25.75
N ALA A 233 3.10 -4.20 -24.49
CA ALA A 233 2.61 -4.95 -23.34
C ALA A 233 1.08 -5.09 -23.36
N ILE A 234 0.35 -4.03 -23.73
CA ILE A 234 -1.12 -4.07 -23.85
C ILE A 234 -1.54 -5.08 -24.92
N VAL A 235 -0.93 -5.01 -26.11
CA VAL A 235 -1.22 -5.94 -27.21
C VAL A 235 -0.92 -7.38 -26.79
N LEU A 236 0.22 -7.63 -26.16
CA LEU A 236 0.58 -8.95 -25.66
C LEU A 236 -0.43 -9.46 -24.63
N GLY A 237 -0.86 -8.60 -23.69
CA GLY A 237 -1.86 -8.94 -22.69
C GLY A 237 -3.20 -9.35 -23.33
N ILE A 238 -3.68 -8.60 -24.32
CA ILE A 238 -4.93 -8.92 -25.05
C ILE A 238 -4.79 -10.27 -25.79
N VAL A 239 -3.67 -10.49 -26.48
CA VAL A 239 -3.42 -11.72 -27.25
C VAL A 239 -3.35 -12.94 -26.31
N VAL A 240 -2.57 -12.85 -25.23
CA VAL A 240 -2.44 -13.95 -24.26
C VAL A 240 -3.76 -14.22 -23.55
N GLY A 241 -4.50 -13.18 -23.15
CA GLY A 241 -5.80 -13.36 -22.52
C GLY A 241 -6.83 -14.01 -23.45
N GLY A 242 -6.89 -13.57 -24.71
CA GLY A 242 -7.75 -14.19 -25.73
C GLY A 242 -7.38 -15.65 -26.02
N ALA A 243 -6.09 -15.94 -26.13
CA ALA A 243 -5.58 -17.30 -26.32
C ALA A 243 -5.92 -18.20 -25.13
N ALA A 244 -5.79 -17.70 -23.89
CA ALA A 244 -6.13 -18.42 -22.67
C ALA A 244 -7.64 -18.76 -22.60
N ILE A 245 -8.51 -17.81 -22.95
CA ILE A 245 -9.97 -18.06 -23.01
C ILE A 245 -10.28 -19.17 -24.04
N ARG A 246 -9.63 -19.11 -25.21
CA ARG A 246 -9.81 -20.12 -26.26
C ARG A 246 -9.28 -21.49 -25.82
N LEU A 247 -8.11 -21.54 -25.17
CA LEU A 247 -7.53 -22.77 -24.63
C LEU A 247 -8.38 -23.39 -23.52
N LEU A 248 -9.03 -22.59 -22.67
CA LEU A 248 -9.97 -23.07 -21.65
C LEU A 248 -11.29 -23.62 -22.23
N ARG A 249 -11.55 -23.41 -23.52
CA ARG A 249 -12.63 -24.08 -24.24
C ARG A 249 -12.19 -25.40 -24.87
N SER A 250 -10.89 -25.64 -25.00
CA SER A 250 -10.34 -26.91 -25.48
C SER A 250 -10.56 -28.05 -24.48
N HIS A 251 -10.70 -29.28 -24.99
CA HIS A 251 -10.81 -30.50 -24.18
C HIS A 251 -9.47 -30.99 -23.61
N SER A 252 -8.36 -30.34 -23.92
CA SER A 252 -7.03 -30.75 -23.41
C SER A 252 -6.91 -30.53 -21.89
N ARG A 253 -6.69 -31.62 -21.15
CA ARG A 253 -6.43 -31.56 -19.69
C ARG A 253 -5.17 -30.77 -19.35
N VAL A 254 -4.13 -30.89 -20.18
CA VAL A 254 -2.85 -30.21 -20.00
C VAL A 254 -3.02 -28.71 -20.17
N ALA A 255 -3.70 -28.28 -21.24
CA ALA A 255 -4.01 -26.86 -21.46
C ALA A 255 -4.76 -26.28 -20.26
N ARG A 256 -5.75 -27.01 -19.74
CA ARG A 256 -6.51 -26.60 -18.56
C ARG A 256 -5.64 -26.41 -17.31
N ILE A 257 -4.70 -27.32 -17.02
CA ILE A 257 -3.79 -27.18 -15.87
C ILE A 257 -2.93 -25.92 -16.01
N PHE A 258 -2.30 -25.72 -17.17
CA PHE A 258 -1.48 -24.54 -17.43
C PHE A 258 -2.28 -23.25 -17.32
N THR A 259 -3.51 -23.21 -17.86
CA THR A 259 -4.32 -21.99 -17.76
C THR A 259 -4.76 -21.73 -16.32
N ILE A 260 -5.05 -22.76 -15.52
CA ILE A 260 -5.39 -22.60 -14.10
C ILE A 260 -4.19 -22.05 -13.32
N LEU A 261 -3.01 -22.67 -13.45
CA LEU A 261 -1.79 -22.19 -12.79
C LEU A 261 -1.44 -20.77 -13.21
N GLY A 262 -1.48 -20.49 -14.50
CA GLY A 262 -1.21 -19.16 -15.03
C GLY A 262 -2.23 -18.12 -14.56
N SER A 263 -3.52 -18.46 -14.48
CA SER A 263 -4.54 -17.55 -13.95
C SER A 263 -4.41 -17.28 -12.46
N ALA A 264 -4.03 -18.29 -11.68
CA ALA A 264 -3.76 -18.13 -10.26
C ALA A 264 -2.56 -17.20 -10.06
N TYR A 265 -1.48 -17.40 -10.81
CA TYR A 265 -0.33 -16.50 -10.77
C TYR A 265 -0.69 -15.08 -11.23
N GLY A 266 -1.52 -14.93 -12.28
CA GLY A 266 -2.01 -13.63 -12.71
C GLY A 266 -2.85 -12.90 -11.66
N ILE A 267 -3.69 -13.63 -10.91
CA ILE A 267 -4.46 -13.05 -9.79
C ILE A 267 -3.56 -12.71 -8.62
N PHE A 268 -2.59 -13.56 -8.30
CA PHE A 268 -1.56 -13.27 -7.30
C PHE A 268 -0.85 -11.95 -7.63
N SER A 269 -0.35 -11.81 -8.86
CA SER A 269 0.31 -10.57 -9.30
C SER A 269 -0.63 -9.38 -9.26
N LEU A 270 -1.85 -9.50 -9.79
CA LEU A 270 -2.80 -8.39 -9.85
C LEU A 270 -3.22 -7.91 -8.46
N VAL A 271 -3.62 -8.83 -7.58
CA VAL A 271 -4.01 -8.50 -6.20
C VAL A 271 -2.82 -7.96 -5.42
N GLY A 272 -1.64 -8.59 -5.56
CA GLY A 272 -0.41 -8.13 -4.93
C GLY A 272 -0.05 -6.71 -5.33
N TYR A 273 -0.03 -6.40 -6.63
CA TYR A 273 0.25 -5.05 -7.12
C TYR A 273 -0.80 -4.04 -6.66
N VAL A 274 -2.10 -4.34 -6.81
CA VAL A 274 -3.17 -3.41 -6.41
C VAL A 274 -3.07 -3.09 -4.92
N LEU A 275 -2.88 -4.09 -4.07
CA LEU A 275 -2.76 -3.88 -2.63
C LEU A 275 -1.47 -3.13 -2.28
N LEU A 276 -0.32 -3.50 -2.87
CA LEU A 276 0.95 -2.82 -2.63
C LEU A 276 0.86 -1.34 -3.03
N PHE A 277 0.35 -1.04 -4.23
CA PHE A 277 0.14 0.35 -4.68
C PHE A 277 -0.87 1.08 -3.80
N SER A 278 -1.90 0.40 -3.29
CA SER A 278 -2.86 1.01 -2.36
C SER A 278 -2.20 1.37 -1.04
N VAL A 279 -1.42 0.46 -0.45
CA VAL A 279 -0.68 0.69 0.80
C VAL A 279 0.32 1.85 0.64
N LEU A 280 1.06 1.87 -0.48
CA LEU A 280 1.99 2.94 -0.85
C LEU A 280 1.27 4.29 -1.03
N ALA A 281 0.19 4.32 -1.83
CA ALA A 281 -0.59 5.53 -2.10
C ALA A 281 -1.30 6.09 -0.85
N LEU A 282 -1.61 5.23 0.12
CA LEU A 282 -2.19 5.63 1.38
C LEU A 282 -1.14 6.10 2.39
N GLY A 283 0.16 5.90 2.14
CA GLY A 283 1.24 6.38 3.01
C GLY A 283 1.64 5.41 4.12
N PHE A 284 1.28 4.12 4.02
CA PHE A 284 1.56 3.12 5.06
C PHE A 284 2.93 2.45 4.94
N VAL A 285 3.52 2.48 3.75
CA VAL A 285 4.82 1.88 3.41
C VAL A 285 5.58 2.84 2.51
N ASP A 286 6.90 2.92 2.68
CA ASP A 286 7.84 3.66 1.84
C ASP A 286 8.58 2.79 0.81
#